data_AF-A0A8H6VJE5-F1
#
_entry.id   AF-A0A8H6VJE5-F1
#
_cell.length_a   1.000
_cell.length_b   1.000
_cell.length_c   1.000
_cell.angle_alpha   90.00
_cell.angle_beta   90.00
_cell.angle_gamma   90.00
#
_symmetry.space_group_name_H-M   'P 1'
#
loop_
_entity.id
_entity.type
_entity.pdbx_description
1 polymer ?
#
loop_
_entity_poly.entity_id
_entity_poly.type
_entity_poly.pdbx_seq_one_letter_code
_entity_poly.pdbx_strand_id
1 'polypeptide(L)'
;MADFYSNNVIANDVKARNGHGTPYPVDSKELKILQDPLFGPGSKDFRPNPPQISPRQAFERLRTYQRPDAKSNNRWKALREAMKCEKLTWDLIIKVFDDIDACYFGGDLRRRVYLRWRPFDADEQIAIGMTMSVCPFKNRRRVSIHLRTNHKWEAVPKTTALGTLVHEMLHAYFLIHCGDFGSIEFGCADPSHGPIFMAAARMLERLTSLDLTNQSIWDDVRNEFARDEPTWTWEYERASIWLWTSTCMARHVVLNKTLTINIDSCGYQATTVHKSE
;
A
#
# COMPACT_ATOMS: atom_id res chain seq x y z
N MET A 1 0.47 1.31 -33.88
CA MET A 1 0.23 0.89 -32.49
C MET A 1 1.59 0.63 -31.89
N ALA A 2 1.97 1.32 -30.81
CA ALA A 2 3.26 1.06 -30.18
C ALA A 2 3.15 -0.21 -29.34
N ASP A 3 4.01 -1.19 -29.64
CA ASP A 3 4.16 -2.41 -28.85
C ASP A 3 4.79 -2.05 -27.49
N PHE A 4 3.94 -1.72 -26.54
CA PHE A 4 4.34 -1.21 -25.22
C PHE A 4 4.86 -2.27 -24.24
N TYR A 5 5.05 -3.52 -24.70
CA TYR A 5 5.45 -4.65 -23.86
C TYR A 5 6.71 -5.40 -24.31
N SER A 6 7.37 -5.00 -25.40
CA SER A 6 8.63 -5.64 -25.77
C SER A 6 9.79 -5.05 -24.95
N ASN A 7 10.09 -5.68 -23.81
CA ASN A 7 11.27 -5.54 -22.91
C ASN A 7 10.94 -5.17 -21.45
N ASN A 8 10.13 -6.00 -20.79
CA ASN A 8 10.13 -6.52 -19.41
C ASN A 8 10.55 -5.68 -18.17
N VAL A 9 10.78 -4.38 -18.25
CA VAL A 9 11.02 -3.53 -17.07
C VAL A 9 10.33 -2.19 -17.27
N ILE A 10 9.38 -1.85 -16.38
CA ILE A 10 8.82 -0.50 -16.34
C ILE A 10 9.97 0.44 -15.98
N ALA A 11 10.29 1.43 -16.81
CA ALA A 11 11.40 2.33 -16.50
C ALA A 11 11.18 3.02 -15.14
N ASN A 12 12.27 3.20 -14.39
CA ASN A 12 12.24 3.83 -13.08
C ASN A 12 11.59 5.22 -13.16
N ASP A 13 10.72 5.53 -12.21
CA ASP A 13 10.01 6.82 -12.12
C ASP A 13 9.12 7.16 -13.32
N VAL A 14 8.69 6.16 -14.09
CA VAL A 14 7.68 6.33 -15.13
C VAL A 14 6.38 6.86 -14.54
N LYS A 15 5.83 7.90 -15.19
CA LYS A 15 4.60 8.57 -14.79
C LYS A 15 3.48 8.33 -15.79
N ALA A 16 2.32 7.91 -15.29
CA ALA A 16 1.09 7.85 -16.07
C ALA A 16 0.70 9.26 -16.54
N ARG A 17 0.21 9.35 -17.78
CA ARG A 17 -0.25 10.59 -18.41
C ARG A 17 -1.63 10.38 -19.01
N ASN A 18 -2.44 11.44 -19.03
CA ASN A 18 -3.69 11.42 -19.76
C ASN A 18 -3.43 11.21 -21.26
N GLY A 19 -4.24 10.38 -21.92
CA GLY A 19 -4.11 10.04 -23.33
C GLY A 19 -2.94 9.11 -23.72
N HIS A 20 -2.08 8.71 -22.78
CA HIS A 20 -1.06 7.67 -23.00
C HIS A 20 -1.62 6.27 -22.68
N GLY A 21 -1.05 5.16 -23.18
CA GLY A 21 -1.44 3.80 -22.76
C GLY A 21 -2.93 3.49 -22.88
N THR A 22 -3.57 2.93 -21.84
CA THR A 22 -5.03 2.68 -21.85
C THR A 22 -5.80 4.01 -21.93
N PRO A 23 -6.79 4.14 -22.83
CA PRO A 23 -7.67 5.31 -22.93
C PRO A 23 -8.70 5.35 -21.78
N TYR A 24 -8.19 5.47 -20.54
CA TYR A 24 -8.99 5.62 -19.34
C TYR A 24 -9.16 7.11 -19.02
N PRO A 25 -10.40 7.61 -18.84
CA PRO A 25 -10.64 9.01 -18.53
C PRO A 25 -10.08 9.36 -17.16
N VAL A 26 -9.21 10.37 -17.09
CA VAL A 26 -8.55 10.77 -15.84
C VAL A 26 -8.35 12.28 -15.80
N ASP A 27 -8.60 12.89 -14.64
CA ASP A 27 -8.29 14.30 -14.43
C ASP A 27 -6.76 14.50 -14.42
N SER A 28 -6.26 15.31 -15.35
CA SER A 28 -4.82 15.48 -15.53
C SER A 28 -4.15 16.21 -14.36
N LYS A 29 -4.88 17.08 -13.65
CA LYS A 29 -4.37 17.77 -12.46
C LYS A 29 -4.24 16.78 -11.30
N GLU A 30 -5.25 15.96 -11.05
CA GLU A 30 -5.19 14.95 -9.99
C GLU A 30 -4.14 13.87 -10.27
N LEU A 31 -4.05 13.39 -11.51
CA LEU A 31 -3.03 12.42 -11.91
C LEU A 31 -1.61 12.96 -11.67
N LYS A 32 -1.39 14.27 -11.88
CA LYS A 32 -0.13 14.93 -11.57
C LYS A 32 0.10 14.99 -10.06
N ILE A 33 -0.90 15.38 -9.26
CA ILE A 33 -0.79 15.45 -7.79
C ILE A 33 -0.50 14.07 -7.17
N LEU A 34 -1.17 13.02 -7.64
CA LEU A 34 -1.01 11.64 -7.17
C LEU A 34 0.45 11.16 -7.30
N GLN A 35 1.13 11.56 -8.38
CA GLN A 35 2.50 11.15 -8.70
C GLN A 35 3.56 12.24 -8.42
N ASP A 36 3.19 13.34 -7.75
CA ASP A 36 4.12 14.41 -7.39
C ASP A 36 4.72 14.15 -6.00
N PRO A 37 6.02 13.80 -5.90
CA PRO A 37 6.67 13.62 -4.61
C PRO A 37 6.74 14.93 -3.82
N LEU A 38 6.63 16.10 -4.47
CA LEU A 38 6.76 17.41 -3.85
C LEU A 38 5.45 17.94 -3.25
N PHE A 39 4.31 17.32 -3.59
CA PHE A 39 3.01 17.75 -3.08
C PHE A 39 2.88 17.47 -1.57
N GLY A 40 2.46 18.47 -0.79
CA GLY A 40 2.41 18.38 0.67
C GLY A 40 1.79 19.60 1.34
N PRO A 41 2.01 19.81 2.66
CA PRO A 41 1.34 20.86 3.46
C PRO A 41 1.39 22.30 2.92
N GLY A 42 2.38 22.65 2.08
CA GLY A 42 2.47 23.96 1.43
C GLY A 42 1.82 24.05 0.05
N SER A 43 1.34 22.93 -0.50
CA SER A 43 0.73 22.89 -1.83
C SER A 43 -0.72 23.35 -1.79
N LYS A 44 -1.14 24.06 -2.83
CA LYS A 44 -2.57 24.36 -3.05
C LYS A 44 -3.35 23.06 -3.09
N ASP A 45 -4.50 23.04 -2.43
CA ASP A 45 -5.43 21.91 -2.36
C ASP A 45 -4.92 20.69 -1.55
N PHE A 46 -3.85 20.85 -0.75
CA PHE A 46 -3.40 19.82 0.18
C PHE A 46 -4.50 19.45 1.18
N ARG A 47 -4.64 18.15 1.45
CA ARG A 47 -5.60 17.62 2.41
C ARG A 47 -4.85 17.00 3.59
N PRO A 48 -4.98 17.55 4.82
CA PRO A 48 -4.41 16.90 6.00
C PRO A 48 -5.14 15.60 6.30
N ASN A 49 -4.47 14.68 7.00
CA ASN A 49 -5.11 13.47 7.53
C ASN A 49 -6.26 13.87 8.48
N PRO A 50 -7.37 13.11 8.48
CA PRO A 50 -8.46 13.33 9.42
C PRO A 50 -8.02 13.03 10.87
N PRO A 51 -8.83 13.42 11.87
CA PRO A 51 -8.63 12.95 13.24
C PRO A 51 -8.56 11.43 13.31
N GLN A 52 -7.66 10.92 14.15
CA GLN A 52 -7.44 9.48 14.28
C GLN A 52 -8.64 8.80 14.93
N ILE A 53 -8.99 7.63 14.40
CA ILE A 53 -10.05 6.74 14.89
C ILE A 53 -9.50 5.32 15.03
N SER A 54 -10.15 4.49 15.83
CA SER A 54 -9.77 3.08 15.96
C SER A 54 -9.93 2.32 14.64
N PRO A 55 -9.17 1.25 14.38
CA PRO A 55 -9.34 0.44 13.17
C PRO A 55 -10.75 -0.13 13.01
N ARG A 56 -11.41 -0.50 14.11
CA ARG A 56 -12.83 -0.91 14.10
C ARG A 56 -13.74 0.20 13.58
N GLN A 57 -13.55 1.44 14.04
CA GLN A 57 -14.32 2.59 13.55
C GLN A 57 -14.01 2.89 12.08
N ALA A 58 -12.75 2.78 11.66
CA ALA A 58 -12.36 2.93 10.26
C ALA A 58 -13.01 1.87 9.37
N PHE A 59 -13.04 0.60 9.80
CA PHE A 59 -13.73 -0.46 9.09
C PHE A 59 -15.25 -0.22 8.99
N GLU A 60 -15.91 0.17 10.08
CA GLU A 60 -17.35 0.50 10.03
C GLU A 60 -17.62 1.69 9.11
N ARG A 61 -16.74 2.70 9.09
CA ARG A 61 -16.83 3.83 8.15
C ARG A 61 -16.67 3.36 6.70
N LEU A 62 -15.66 2.53 6.41
CA LEU A 62 -15.44 1.93 5.09
C LEU A 62 -16.69 1.16 4.60
N ARG A 63 -17.43 0.51 5.50
CA ARG A 63 -18.70 -0.16 5.19
C ARG A 63 -19.80 0.78 4.71
N THR A 64 -19.81 2.02 5.20
CA THR A 64 -20.84 3.00 4.81
C THR A 64 -20.64 3.59 3.41
N TYR A 65 -19.39 3.63 2.93
CA TYR A 65 -19.05 4.11 1.58
C TYR A 65 -19.56 3.20 0.46
N GLN A 66 -20.08 2.02 0.82
CA GLN A 66 -20.54 0.98 -0.09
C GLN A 66 -21.90 1.25 -0.72
N ARG A 67 -22.50 2.43 -0.52
CA ARG A 67 -23.73 2.81 -1.20
C ARG A 67 -23.35 3.56 -2.49
N PRO A 68 -23.24 2.87 -3.64
CA PRO A 68 -22.83 3.53 -4.86
C PRO A 68 -23.88 4.56 -5.25
N ASP A 69 -23.51 5.83 -5.23
CA ASP A 69 -24.26 6.86 -5.92
C ASP A 69 -24.14 6.65 -7.45
N ALA A 70 -24.94 7.37 -8.22
CA ALA A 70 -24.92 7.27 -9.68
C ALA A 70 -23.52 7.54 -10.27
N LYS A 71 -22.72 8.39 -9.62
CA LYS A 71 -21.37 8.75 -10.06
C LYS A 71 -20.38 7.60 -9.81
N SER A 72 -20.43 6.96 -8.65
CA SER A 72 -19.64 5.78 -8.31
C SER A 72 -19.99 4.59 -9.20
N ASN A 73 -21.26 4.42 -9.57
CA ASN A 73 -21.67 3.40 -10.54
C ASN A 73 -21.05 3.63 -11.93
N ASN A 74 -21.03 4.88 -12.41
CA ASN A 74 -20.44 5.21 -13.71
C ASN A 74 -18.92 5.00 -13.73
N ARG A 75 -18.23 5.37 -12.65
CA ARG A 75 -16.79 5.10 -12.48
C ARG A 75 -16.49 3.62 -12.48
N TRP A 76 -17.26 2.84 -11.71
CA TRP A 76 -17.09 1.39 -11.66
C TRP A 76 -17.38 0.73 -13.01
N LYS A 77 -18.37 1.24 -13.76
CA LYS A 77 -18.62 0.80 -15.13
C LYS A 77 -17.42 1.10 -16.03
N ALA A 78 -16.84 2.30 -15.96
CA ALA A 78 -15.65 2.65 -16.74
C ALA A 78 -14.46 1.74 -16.42
N LEU A 79 -14.22 1.42 -15.14
CA LEU A 79 -13.19 0.45 -14.75
C LEU A 79 -13.46 -0.93 -15.34
N ARG A 80 -14.69 -1.44 -15.23
CA ARG A 80 -15.04 -2.75 -15.80
C ARG A 80 -14.86 -2.80 -17.31
N GLU A 81 -15.20 -1.74 -18.03
CA GLU A 81 -14.91 -1.65 -19.47
C GLU A 81 -13.40 -1.64 -19.75
N ALA A 82 -12.60 -0.91 -18.96
CA ALA A 82 -11.15 -0.92 -19.10
C ALA A 82 -10.52 -2.29 -18.81
N MET A 83 -11.08 -3.06 -17.88
CA MET A 83 -10.64 -4.43 -17.59
C MET A 83 -10.95 -5.42 -18.72
N LYS A 84 -11.90 -5.11 -19.62
CA LYS A 84 -12.16 -5.92 -20.82
C LYS A 84 -11.11 -5.73 -21.92
N CYS A 85 -10.31 -4.66 -21.88
CA CYS A 85 -9.20 -4.49 -22.82
C CYS A 85 -8.25 -5.68 -22.74
N GLU A 86 -7.80 -6.22 -23.87
CA GLU A 86 -7.00 -7.46 -23.92
C GLU A 86 -5.73 -7.38 -23.07
N LYS A 87 -5.05 -6.22 -23.08
CA LYS A 87 -3.83 -5.97 -22.31
C LYS A 87 -4.07 -4.87 -21.27
N LEU A 88 -3.77 -5.17 -20.00
CA LEU A 88 -3.69 -4.16 -18.95
C LEU A 88 -2.39 -3.40 -19.17
N THR A 89 -2.42 -2.07 -19.29
CA THR A 89 -1.19 -1.27 -19.37
C THR A 89 -0.77 -0.80 -17.98
N TRP A 90 0.54 -0.66 -17.74
CA TRP A 90 1.07 -0.21 -16.43
C TRP A 90 0.46 1.11 -15.94
N ASP A 91 0.09 2.01 -16.85
CA ASP A 91 -0.46 3.31 -16.51
C ASP A 91 -1.93 3.24 -16.11
N LEU A 92 -2.67 2.21 -16.53
CA LEU A 92 -4.05 2.00 -16.13
C LEU A 92 -4.17 1.88 -14.61
N ILE A 93 -3.27 1.12 -13.97
CA ILE A 93 -3.23 0.92 -12.51
C ILE A 93 -3.17 2.28 -11.80
N ILE A 94 -2.32 3.20 -12.24
CA ILE A 94 -2.25 4.55 -11.63
C ILE A 94 -3.51 5.37 -11.94
N LYS A 95 -4.01 5.32 -13.18
CA LYS A 95 -5.13 6.16 -13.62
C LYS A 95 -6.45 5.87 -12.91
N VAL A 96 -6.67 4.63 -12.50
CA VAL A 96 -7.92 4.21 -11.86
C VAL A 96 -7.99 4.55 -10.38
N PHE A 97 -6.86 4.97 -9.78
CA PHE A 97 -6.73 5.21 -8.34
C PHE A 97 -7.84 6.12 -7.79
N ASP A 98 -8.06 7.29 -8.39
CA ASP A 98 -9.03 8.27 -7.91
C ASP A 98 -10.49 7.78 -8.00
N ASP A 99 -10.77 6.96 -9.01
CA ASP A 99 -12.11 6.38 -9.18
C ASP A 99 -12.35 5.25 -8.17
N ILE A 100 -11.35 4.40 -7.91
CA ILE A 100 -11.40 3.39 -6.84
C ILE A 100 -11.54 4.08 -5.48
N ASP A 101 -10.76 5.12 -5.20
CA ASP A 101 -10.83 5.91 -3.97
C ASP A 101 -12.24 6.47 -3.76
N ALA A 102 -12.81 7.07 -4.82
CA ALA A 102 -14.15 7.61 -4.72
C ALA A 102 -15.26 6.55 -4.60
N CYS A 103 -15.08 5.37 -5.20
CA CYS A 103 -16.05 4.29 -5.15
C CYS A 103 -16.03 3.54 -3.81
N TYR A 104 -14.86 3.29 -3.22
CA TYR A 104 -14.71 2.36 -2.10
C TYR A 104 -14.14 2.98 -0.83
N PHE A 105 -13.45 4.11 -0.93
CA PHE A 105 -12.78 4.77 0.19
C PHE A 105 -13.34 6.17 0.48
N GLY A 106 -14.46 6.54 -0.14
CA GLY A 106 -15.14 7.82 0.09
C GLY A 106 -14.35 9.04 -0.36
N GLY A 107 -13.35 8.86 -1.23
CA GLY A 107 -12.46 9.93 -1.63
C GLY A 107 -11.46 10.32 -0.53
N ASP A 108 -11.21 9.47 0.48
CA ASP A 108 -10.32 9.81 1.59
C ASP A 108 -8.84 9.70 1.23
N LEU A 109 -8.47 8.93 0.20
CA LEU A 109 -7.07 8.73 -0.20
C LEU A 109 -6.55 9.82 -1.13
N ARG A 110 -7.42 10.41 -1.94
CA ARG A 110 -7.10 11.47 -2.91
C ARG A 110 -6.39 12.63 -2.23
N ARG A 111 -5.23 13.00 -2.80
CA ARG A 111 -4.29 14.02 -2.30
C ARG A 111 -3.64 13.73 -0.94
N ARG A 112 -3.88 12.57 -0.33
CA ARG A 112 -3.17 12.06 0.88
C ARG A 112 -2.21 10.93 0.57
N VAL A 113 -2.34 10.31 -0.61
CA VAL A 113 -1.48 9.25 -1.10
C VAL A 113 -0.52 9.77 -2.18
N TYR A 114 0.72 9.27 -2.14
CA TYR A 114 1.69 9.30 -3.22
C TYR A 114 1.80 7.93 -3.85
N LEU A 115 1.55 7.82 -5.17
CA LEU A 115 1.67 6.56 -5.89
C LEU A 115 2.79 6.66 -6.93
N ARG A 116 3.71 5.70 -6.94
CA ARG A 116 4.79 5.61 -7.93
C ARG A 116 5.16 4.17 -8.26
N TRP A 117 5.71 4.00 -9.45
CA TRP A 117 6.49 2.85 -9.84
C TRP A 117 7.94 2.99 -9.32
N ARG A 118 8.54 1.94 -8.78
CA ARG A 118 9.98 1.89 -8.45
C ARG A 118 10.53 0.46 -8.48
N PRO A 119 11.85 0.27 -8.60
CA PRO A 119 12.44 -1.06 -8.42
C PRO A 119 12.40 -1.42 -6.93
N PHE A 120 12.18 -2.71 -6.67
CA PHE A 120 12.28 -3.29 -5.33
C PHE A 120 13.62 -4.00 -5.24
N ASP A 121 14.32 -3.81 -4.12
CA ASP A 121 15.60 -4.48 -3.85
C ASP A 121 15.40 -5.95 -3.41
N ALA A 122 16.49 -6.64 -3.09
CA ALA A 122 16.49 -8.06 -2.72
C ALA A 122 15.56 -8.37 -1.53
N ASP A 123 15.51 -7.47 -0.55
CA ASP A 123 14.71 -7.66 0.66
C ASP A 123 13.22 -7.46 0.37
N GLU A 124 12.91 -6.61 -0.63
CA GLU A 124 11.55 -6.23 -0.99
C GLU A 124 10.92 -7.14 -2.05
N GLN A 125 11.66 -8.10 -2.62
CA GLN A 125 11.19 -8.85 -3.80
C GLN A 125 9.99 -9.77 -3.52
N ILE A 126 9.70 -10.07 -2.26
CA ILE A 126 8.52 -10.86 -1.87
C ILE A 126 7.21 -10.12 -2.17
N ALA A 127 7.26 -8.80 -2.39
CA ALA A 127 6.10 -7.97 -2.62
C ALA A 127 6.06 -7.40 -4.06
N ILE A 128 4.85 -7.23 -4.59
CA ILE A 128 4.59 -6.56 -5.87
C ILE A 128 4.05 -5.12 -5.69
N GLY A 129 3.55 -4.83 -4.49
CA GLY A 129 3.13 -3.51 -4.00
C GLY A 129 3.60 -3.31 -2.56
N MET A 130 3.75 -2.06 -2.13
CA MET A 130 4.08 -1.73 -0.74
C MET A 130 3.54 -0.37 -0.35
N THR A 131 2.99 -0.30 0.87
CA THR A 131 2.53 0.94 1.49
C THR A 131 3.43 1.36 2.65
N MET A 132 3.81 2.64 2.69
CA MET A 132 4.68 3.22 3.72
C MET A 132 3.99 4.42 4.39
N SER A 133 4.01 4.45 5.73
CA SER A 133 3.34 5.47 6.56
C SER A 133 3.84 6.90 6.33
N VAL A 134 5.11 7.06 5.96
CA VAL A 134 5.73 8.37 5.75
C VAL A 134 6.49 8.38 4.44
N CYS A 135 6.19 9.36 3.59
CA CYS A 135 7.02 9.68 2.45
C CYS A 135 8.43 10.06 2.94
N PRO A 136 9.53 9.50 2.40
CA PRO A 136 10.89 9.67 2.95
C PRO A 136 11.38 11.12 3.02
N PHE A 137 10.66 12.06 2.41
CA PHE A 137 10.91 13.48 2.54
C PHE A 137 10.35 13.98 3.89
N LYS A 138 11.25 14.27 4.84
CA LYS A 138 11.03 14.60 6.27
C LYS A 138 9.93 15.62 6.64
N ASN A 139 9.32 16.31 5.67
CA ASN A 139 8.25 17.28 5.85
C ASN A 139 6.94 16.93 5.10
N ARG A 140 6.78 15.69 4.64
CA ARG A 140 5.67 15.28 3.75
C ARG A 140 4.86 14.15 4.37
N ARG A 141 3.72 14.53 4.96
CA ARG A 141 2.75 13.62 5.60
C ARG A 141 1.79 12.98 4.58
N ARG A 142 2.33 12.40 3.51
CA ARG A 142 1.56 11.55 2.60
C ARG A 142 1.97 10.10 2.80
N VAL A 143 0.98 9.22 2.82
CA VAL A 143 1.22 7.79 2.72
C VAL A 143 1.74 7.51 1.32
N SER A 144 2.79 6.68 1.19
CA SER A 144 3.36 6.34 -0.11
C SER A 144 2.99 4.91 -0.47
N ILE A 145 2.46 4.71 -1.66
CA ILE A 145 2.24 3.41 -2.29
C ILE A 145 3.26 3.27 -3.41
N HIS A 146 3.99 2.16 -3.38
CA HIS A 146 5.02 1.81 -4.33
C HIS A 146 4.60 0.54 -5.07
N LEU A 147 4.65 0.56 -6.40
CA LEU A 147 4.45 -0.62 -7.24
C LEU A 147 5.79 -1.04 -7.86
N ARG A 148 6.05 -2.35 -7.89
CA ARG A 148 7.34 -2.91 -8.30
C ARG A 148 7.55 -2.82 -9.81
N THR A 149 8.61 -2.16 -10.28
CA THR A 149 8.93 -2.03 -11.71
C THR A 149 9.63 -3.25 -12.31
N ASN A 150 10.42 -3.95 -11.52
CA ASN A 150 11.20 -5.14 -11.88
C ASN A 150 10.41 -6.44 -11.63
N HIS A 151 9.09 -6.41 -11.86
CA HIS A 151 8.20 -7.57 -11.81
C HIS A 151 7.51 -7.73 -13.18
N LYS A 152 7.23 -8.97 -13.59
CA LYS A 152 6.63 -9.32 -14.88
C LYS A 152 5.11 -9.14 -14.84
N TRP A 153 4.64 -7.89 -14.82
CA TRP A 153 3.20 -7.55 -14.70
C TRP A 153 2.32 -8.13 -15.82
N GLU A 154 2.90 -8.42 -16.99
CA GLU A 154 2.19 -9.07 -18.10
C GLU A 154 1.78 -10.52 -17.80
N ALA A 155 2.47 -11.19 -16.87
CA ALA A 155 2.12 -12.53 -16.42
C ALA A 155 1.08 -12.52 -15.28
N VAL A 156 0.85 -11.36 -14.67
CA VAL A 156 -0.06 -11.21 -13.55
C VAL A 156 -1.50 -11.09 -14.05
N PRO A 157 -2.46 -11.88 -13.53
CA PRO A 157 -3.87 -11.71 -13.85
C PRO A 157 -4.35 -10.27 -13.60
N LYS A 158 -5.19 -9.72 -14.47
CA LYS A 158 -5.65 -8.32 -14.33
C LYS A 158 -6.36 -8.04 -13.02
N THR A 159 -7.15 -9.02 -12.55
CA THR A 159 -7.85 -8.99 -11.25
C THR A 159 -6.87 -8.91 -10.10
N THR A 160 -5.75 -9.62 -10.20
CA THR A 160 -4.64 -9.55 -9.27
C THR A 160 -3.90 -8.22 -9.36
N ALA A 161 -3.52 -7.76 -10.55
CA ALA A 161 -2.74 -6.53 -10.69
C ALA A 161 -3.47 -5.28 -10.14
N LEU A 162 -4.77 -5.17 -10.41
CA LEU A 162 -5.62 -4.14 -9.82
C LEU A 162 -5.94 -4.44 -8.35
N GLY A 163 -6.09 -5.71 -7.98
CA GLY A 163 -6.27 -6.15 -6.60
C GLY A 163 -5.11 -5.74 -5.70
N THR A 164 -3.86 -5.84 -6.17
CA THR A 164 -2.66 -5.31 -5.50
C THR A 164 -2.80 -3.82 -5.21
N LEU A 165 -3.24 -3.02 -6.18
CA LEU A 165 -3.46 -1.60 -5.91
C LEU A 165 -4.50 -1.37 -4.82
N VAL A 166 -5.64 -2.07 -4.87
CA VAL A 166 -6.70 -1.93 -3.86
C VAL A 166 -6.23 -2.40 -2.48
N HIS A 167 -5.42 -3.45 -2.42
CA HIS A 167 -4.78 -3.94 -1.21
C HIS A 167 -3.89 -2.84 -0.57
N GLU A 168 -3.01 -2.22 -1.36
CA GLU A 168 -2.19 -1.11 -0.88
C GLU A 168 -3.02 0.14 -0.51
N MET A 169 -4.08 0.42 -1.26
CA MET A 169 -5.03 1.49 -0.92
C MET A 169 -5.72 1.23 0.43
N LEU A 170 -5.99 -0.03 0.78
CA LEU A 170 -6.55 -0.40 2.07
C LEU A 170 -5.55 -0.18 3.21
N HIS A 171 -4.27 -0.54 3.03
CA HIS A 171 -3.23 -0.16 3.98
C HIS A 171 -3.17 1.36 4.17
N ALA A 172 -3.19 2.10 3.06
CA ALA A 172 -3.13 3.55 3.10
C ALA A 172 -4.34 4.16 3.81
N TYR A 173 -5.52 3.58 3.63
CA TYR A 173 -6.74 3.99 4.33
C TYR A 173 -6.58 3.86 5.85
N PHE A 174 -6.13 2.70 6.33
CA PHE A 174 -5.91 2.51 7.77
C PHE A 174 -4.81 3.40 8.31
N LEU A 175 -3.70 3.62 7.58
CA LEU A 175 -2.66 4.56 8.01
C LEU A 175 -3.17 6.01 8.07
N ILE A 176 -4.02 6.44 7.14
CA ILE A 176 -4.59 7.79 7.11
C ILE A 176 -5.56 8.01 8.29
N HIS A 177 -6.41 7.03 8.61
CA HIS A 177 -7.45 7.17 9.64
C HIS A 177 -7.02 6.72 11.02
N CYS A 178 -6.08 5.79 11.15
CA CYS A 178 -5.67 5.21 12.44
C CYS A 178 -4.24 5.62 12.83
N GLY A 179 -3.46 6.21 11.91
CA GLY A 179 -2.05 6.48 12.13
C GLY A 179 -1.28 5.20 12.46
N ASP A 180 -0.32 5.29 13.38
CA ASP A 180 0.47 4.15 13.83
C ASP A 180 -0.37 3.12 14.60
N PHE A 181 -1.56 3.46 15.11
CA PHE A 181 -2.47 2.45 15.65
C PHE A 181 -3.03 1.52 14.57
N GLY A 182 -3.11 2.00 13.33
CA GLY A 182 -3.41 1.15 12.18
C GLY A 182 -2.31 0.13 11.94
N SER A 183 -1.04 0.46 12.22
CA SER A 183 0.07 -0.48 12.10
C SER A 183 0.19 -1.47 13.26
N ILE A 184 -0.33 -1.13 14.44
CA ILE A 184 -0.29 -1.98 15.63
C ILE A 184 -1.24 -3.18 15.56
N GLU A 185 -2.32 -3.13 14.77
CA GLU A 185 -3.20 -4.30 14.58
C GLU A 185 -2.52 -5.48 13.86
N PHE A 186 -1.33 -5.25 13.31
CA PHE A 186 -0.59 -6.21 12.53
C PHE A 186 0.34 -7.07 13.42
N GLY A 187 -0.24 -7.81 14.38
CA GLY A 187 0.49 -8.61 15.36
C GLY A 187 1.06 -9.96 14.86
N CYS A 188 1.85 -10.61 15.75
CA CYS A 188 2.96 -11.57 15.57
C CYS A 188 2.88 -12.81 14.64
N ALA A 189 1.82 -13.03 13.84
CA ALA A 189 1.77 -14.15 12.89
C ALA A 189 1.83 -13.68 11.43
N ASP A 190 1.18 -12.55 11.13
CA ASP A 190 1.27 -11.82 9.88
C ASP A 190 1.35 -10.33 10.26
N PRO A 191 2.58 -9.76 10.28
CA PRO A 191 2.80 -8.43 10.80
C PRO A 191 2.31 -7.33 9.86
N SER A 192 1.51 -7.64 8.84
CA SER A 192 0.85 -6.65 7.99
C SER A 192 -0.66 -6.84 7.88
N HIS A 193 -1.25 -8.00 8.26
CA HIS A 193 -2.67 -8.27 7.99
C HIS A 193 -3.47 -8.74 9.21
N GLY A 194 -3.79 -7.79 10.10
CA GLY A 194 -4.63 -8.03 11.28
C GLY A 194 -6.07 -8.45 10.93
N PRO A 195 -6.84 -9.01 11.89
CA PRO A 195 -8.20 -9.50 11.63
C PRO A 195 -9.16 -8.49 11.00
N ILE A 196 -9.09 -7.21 11.40
CA ILE A 196 -9.94 -6.16 10.83
C ILE A 196 -9.53 -5.83 9.40
N PHE A 197 -8.23 -5.75 9.13
CA PHE A 197 -7.72 -5.58 7.77
C PHE A 197 -8.21 -6.73 6.86
N MET A 198 -8.07 -7.98 7.30
CA MET A 198 -8.51 -9.14 6.52
C MET A 198 -10.03 -9.15 6.30
N ALA A 199 -10.81 -8.73 7.28
CA ALA A 199 -12.26 -8.55 7.12
C ALA A 199 -12.58 -7.49 6.06
N ALA A 200 -11.87 -6.36 6.07
CA ALA A 200 -12.01 -5.29 5.08
C ALA A 200 -11.57 -5.71 3.68
N ALA A 201 -10.44 -6.41 3.55
CA ALA A 201 -9.93 -6.91 2.28
C ALA A 201 -10.92 -7.89 1.63
N ARG A 202 -11.37 -8.93 2.36
CA ARG A 202 -12.37 -9.90 1.86
C ARG A 202 -13.69 -9.24 1.48
N MET A 203 -14.07 -8.19 2.18
CA MET A 203 -15.25 -7.41 1.85
C MET A 203 -15.07 -6.66 0.52
N LEU A 204 -13.93 -6.01 0.31
CA LEU A 204 -13.61 -5.34 -0.96
C LEU A 204 -13.47 -6.33 -2.12
N GLU A 205 -12.87 -7.51 -1.92
CA GLU A 205 -12.81 -8.58 -2.94
C GLU A 205 -14.20 -8.95 -3.44
N ARG A 206 -15.15 -9.20 -2.52
CA ARG A 206 -16.54 -9.51 -2.91
C ARG A 206 -17.21 -8.40 -3.71
N LEU A 207 -16.93 -7.14 -3.38
CA LEU A 207 -17.53 -5.99 -4.04
C LEU A 207 -16.92 -5.68 -5.40
N THR A 208 -15.63 -5.99 -5.57
CA THR A 208 -14.84 -5.59 -6.74
C THR A 208 -14.60 -6.76 -7.70
N SER A 209 -14.71 -8.00 -7.22
CA SER A 209 -14.23 -9.21 -7.91
C SER A 209 -12.74 -9.13 -8.27
N LEU A 210 -11.96 -8.37 -7.49
CA LEU A 210 -10.51 -8.30 -7.58
C LEU A 210 -9.88 -9.23 -6.53
N ASP A 211 -8.65 -9.64 -6.77
CA ASP A 211 -7.90 -10.54 -5.90
C ASP A 211 -6.99 -9.72 -4.97
N LEU A 212 -7.40 -9.48 -3.73
CA LEU A 212 -6.67 -8.62 -2.78
C LEU A 212 -5.86 -9.43 -1.76
N THR A 213 -6.33 -10.62 -1.40
CA THR A 213 -5.81 -11.47 -0.33
C THR A 213 -5.15 -12.74 -0.85
N ASN A 214 -5.11 -12.89 -2.17
CA ASN A 214 -4.99 -14.20 -2.78
C ASN A 214 -3.64 -14.85 -2.45
N GLN A 215 -3.75 -15.96 -1.70
CA GLN A 215 -2.67 -16.87 -1.35
C GLN A 215 -1.93 -17.36 -2.60
N SER A 216 -2.61 -17.43 -3.76
CA SER A 216 -2.01 -17.90 -5.02
C SER A 216 -0.90 -16.98 -5.54
N ILE A 217 -0.95 -15.66 -5.26
CA ILE A 217 0.12 -14.73 -5.64
C ILE A 217 1.36 -15.02 -4.80
N TRP A 218 1.15 -15.25 -3.50
CA TRP A 218 2.21 -15.68 -2.60
C TRP A 218 2.78 -17.04 -3.01
N ASP A 219 1.92 -17.95 -3.47
CA ASP A 219 2.35 -19.26 -3.97
C ASP A 219 3.12 -19.12 -5.30
N ASP A 220 2.71 -18.24 -6.23
CA ASP A 220 3.40 -17.99 -7.49
C ASP A 220 4.74 -17.28 -7.29
N VAL A 221 4.79 -16.25 -6.43
CA VAL A 221 6.04 -15.58 -6.03
C VAL A 221 6.97 -16.58 -5.33
N ARG A 222 6.45 -17.38 -4.39
CA ARG A 222 7.20 -18.45 -3.72
C ARG A 222 7.71 -19.49 -4.71
N ASN A 223 6.90 -19.86 -5.70
CA ASN A 223 7.27 -20.83 -6.74
C ASN A 223 8.29 -20.25 -7.74
N GLU A 224 8.28 -18.94 -8.01
CA GLU A 224 9.29 -18.25 -8.82
C GLU A 224 10.65 -18.30 -8.09
N PHE A 225 10.68 -18.01 -6.78
CA PHE A 225 11.90 -18.13 -5.97
C PHE A 225 12.38 -19.58 -5.77
N ALA A 226 11.47 -20.54 -5.63
CA ALA A 226 11.82 -21.96 -5.45
C ALA A 226 12.46 -22.61 -6.70
N ARG A 227 12.33 -21.98 -7.88
CA ARG A 227 12.88 -22.50 -9.14
C ARG A 227 14.32 -22.08 -9.40
N ASP A 228 14.80 -21.01 -8.75
CA ASP A 228 16.08 -20.40 -9.08
C ASP A 228 17.23 -20.70 -8.11
N GLU A 229 17.02 -21.31 -6.93
CA GLU A 229 18.12 -21.81 -6.07
C GLU A 229 17.79 -23.06 -5.22
N PRO A 230 18.76 -23.99 -5.01
CA PRO A 230 18.56 -25.15 -4.14
C PRO A 230 18.85 -24.81 -2.67
N THR A 231 17.88 -25.13 -1.80
CA THR A 231 17.97 -25.22 -0.33
C THR A 231 17.98 -23.91 0.48
N TRP A 232 16.92 -23.12 0.34
CA TRP A 232 16.50 -22.21 1.43
C TRP A 232 15.70 -22.99 2.48
N THR A 233 16.24 -23.12 3.70
CA THR A 233 15.56 -23.77 4.82
C THR A 233 14.66 -22.78 5.57
N TRP A 234 13.52 -23.29 6.04
CA TRP A 234 12.43 -22.59 6.75
C TRP A 234 12.82 -21.71 7.96
N GLU A 235 14.06 -21.79 8.45
CA GLU A 235 14.50 -21.00 9.62
C GLU A 235 14.83 -19.54 9.27
N TYR A 236 15.14 -19.23 8.01
CA TYR A 236 15.45 -17.85 7.58
C TYR A 236 14.20 -16.98 7.41
N GLU A 237 13.04 -17.55 7.06
CA GLU A 237 11.76 -16.83 6.95
C GLU A 237 11.32 -16.22 8.29
N ARG A 238 11.62 -16.87 9.42
CA ARG A 238 11.38 -16.26 10.74
C ARG A 238 12.31 -15.09 11.02
N ALA A 239 13.54 -15.09 10.51
CA ALA A 239 14.50 -14.03 10.79
C ALA A 239 14.28 -12.78 9.92
N SER A 240 13.89 -12.93 8.64
CA SER A 240 13.62 -11.81 7.73
C SER A 240 12.29 -11.09 8.03
N ILE A 241 11.29 -11.81 8.54
CA ILE A 241 10.04 -11.23 9.07
C ILE A 241 10.31 -10.35 10.32
N TRP A 242 11.33 -10.68 11.14
CA TRP A 242 11.70 -9.91 12.33
C TRP A 242 12.49 -8.62 12.03
N LEU A 243 13.24 -8.56 10.92
CA LEU A 243 14.03 -7.36 10.58
C LEU A 243 13.22 -6.24 9.94
N TRP A 244 12.05 -6.54 9.35
CA TRP A 244 11.31 -5.59 8.52
C TRP A 244 10.43 -4.60 9.28
N THR A 245 10.00 -4.93 10.50
CA THR A 245 9.21 -4.05 11.37
C THR A 245 10.04 -2.92 11.99
N SER A 246 11.37 -3.04 12.00
CA SER A 246 12.29 -2.03 12.55
C SER A 246 12.52 -0.83 11.61
N THR A 247 12.11 -0.91 10.34
CA THR A 247 12.19 0.20 9.38
C THR A 247 10.90 1.01 9.26
N CYS A 248 9.76 0.44 9.65
CA CYS A 248 8.49 1.16 9.82
C CYS A 248 8.40 1.92 11.15
N MET A 249 9.29 1.63 12.12
CA MET A 249 9.47 2.42 13.32
C MET A 249 10.76 3.24 13.22
N ALA A 250 10.64 4.54 13.50
CA ALA A 250 11.70 5.54 13.39
C ALA A 250 13.10 5.03 13.80
N ARG A 251 14.10 5.25 12.93
CA ARG A 251 15.50 5.40 13.33
C ARG A 251 15.62 6.61 14.27
N HIS A 252 15.46 6.37 15.58
CA HIS A 252 16.11 7.18 16.60
C HIS A 252 17.31 6.39 17.11
N VAL A 253 18.50 6.77 16.62
CA VAL A 253 19.77 6.31 17.18
C VAL A 253 19.86 6.88 18.60
N VAL A 254 19.64 6.02 19.60
CA VAL A 254 20.08 6.28 20.97
C VAL A 254 21.20 5.29 21.26
N LEU A 255 22.40 5.84 21.41
CA LEU A 255 23.63 5.12 21.73
C LEU A 255 23.49 4.38 23.08
N ASN A 256 23.78 3.08 23.05
CA ASN A 256 24.14 2.17 24.15
C ASN A 256 23.95 2.68 25.59
N LYS A 257 22.85 2.30 26.24
CA LYS A 257 22.84 1.90 27.67
C LYS A 257 21.81 0.80 27.90
N THR A 258 22.25 -0.30 28.52
CA THR A 258 21.45 -1.47 28.89
C THR A 258 20.30 -1.06 29.82
N LEU A 259 19.06 -1.33 29.43
CA LEU A 259 17.88 -1.14 30.27
C LEU A 259 17.35 -2.52 30.67
N THR A 260 17.40 -2.84 31.96
CA THR A 260 16.73 -4.02 32.52
C THR A 260 15.33 -3.61 32.96
N ILE A 261 14.29 -4.21 32.36
CA ILE A 261 12.89 -3.95 32.72
C ILE A 261 12.41 -5.13 33.58
N ASN A 262 12.04 -4.86 34.83
CA ASN A 262 11.24 -5.78 35.65
C ASN A 262 9.78 -5.34 35.55
N ILE A 263 8.91 -6.29 35.23
CA ILE A 263 7.47 -6.07 35.07
C ILE A 263 6.79 -6.56 36.33
N ASP A 264 6.36 -5.64 37.20
CA ASP A 264 5.33 -5.90 38.19
C ASP A 264 4.12 -5.01 37.93
N SER A 265 2.96 -5.59 38.14
CA SER A 265 1.65 -5.02 37.85
C SER A 265 1.36 -3.75 38.66
N CYS A 266 0.85 -2.75 37.95
CA CYS A 266 0.22 -1.50 38.43
C CYS A 266 1.13 -0.27 38.57
N GLY A 267 0.96 0.68 37.64
CA GLY A 267 1.38 2.09 37.77
C GLY A 267 2.70 2.46 37.10
N TYR A 268 2.64 3.17 35.97
CA TYR A 268 3.83 3.75 35.31
C TYR A 268 4.29 5.02 36.06
N GLN A 269 5.46 4.95 36.69
CA GLN A 269 6.33 6.12 36.91
C GLN A 269 7.75 5.76 36.46
N ALA A 270 8.30 6.53 35.53
CA ALA A 270 9.68 6.39 35.09
C ALA A 270 10.57 7.30 35.95
N THR A 271 11.50 6.71 36.69
CA THR A 271 12.60 7.43 37.36
C THR A 271 13.94 7.01 36.76
N THR A 272 14.72 8.02 36.37
CA THR A 272 16.07 7.84 35.82
C THR A 272 17.05 7.66 36.97
N VAL A 273 17.68 6.49 37.08
CA VAL A 273 18.75 6.25 38.05
C VAL A 273 20.11 6.55 37.41
N HIS A 274 20.80 7.57 37.90
CA HIS A 274 22.20 7.81 37.58
C HIS A 274 23.08 6.87 38.43
N LYS A 275 23.85 5.98 37.77
CA LYS A 275 25.02 5.36 38.40
C LYS A 275 26.16 6.36 38.33
N SER A 276 26.60 6.86 39.49
CA SER A 276 27.96 7.39 39.66
C SER A 276 28.92 6.20 39.76
N GLU A 277 30.11 6.38 39.17
CA GLU A 277 31.23 5.44 39.18
C GLU A 277 31.66 5.02 40.60
#